data_AF-A0A0A1XID2-F1
#
_entry.id   AF-A0A0A1XID2-F1
#
_cell.length_a   1.000
_cell.length_b   1.000
_cell.length_c   1.000
_cell.angle_alpha   90.00
_cell.angle_beta   90.00
_cell.angle_gamma   90.00
#
_symmetry.space_group_name_H-M   'P 1'
#
loop_
_entity.id
_entity.type
_entity.pdbx_description
1 polymer ?
#
loop_
_entity_poly.entity_id
_entity_poly.type
_entity_poly.pdbx_seq_one_letter_code
_entity_poly.pdbx_strand_id
1 'polypeptide(L)'
;MSTKVPPAYINANYIQQAMECYFEKCVIILECTFKCIALEGEYCSSDIYRTQVKFEINRHGRRVYDNMSIIVKDAVMDVSAPMGTNELVMFKHVLPHVRRILSEVTFYHYQVPETDHRTLLTKMFADCLFCERGKNEVFVLEDLKASNYKKVDHRKGLDLELSRAVMRKLADFHAATMIYLNTYPSAAATLFPSTFANGISPISRHAAKVFEGMRTAIKLVEQWTGFGGIAASMRIWLENCNERLTQVLQTERCRFQVITHGELWAKNILMRMSQKYCVGELRDAAFVDFQLSFVGSCGYDLNVFLNTSVQLEVLKAHRYELLRYYYDRLTETLKYLNWEEEKIPSWETVMSEVYDLEFIGYYALLYLLPISCMEREAPTQDSEKQHTSLYENERVQEMFRYALERFAKLGVLECVIQESDNPPS
;
A
#
# COMPACT_ATOMS: atom_id res chain seq x y z
N MET A 1 -19.48 18.36 2.08
CA MET A 1 -18.75 17.55 1.07
C MET A 1 -18.60 18.43 -0.17
N SER A 2 -17.38 18.67 -0.62
CA SER A 2 -17.11 19.49 -1.80
C SER A 2 -17.75 18.85 -3.04
N THR A 3 -18.50 19.66 -3.79
CA THR A 3 -19.17 19.30 -5.05
C THR A 3 -18.24 19.50 -6.24
N LYS A 4 -16.96 19.08 -6.14
CA LYS A 4 -16.05 19.14 -7.28
C LYS A 4 -16.62 18.24 -8.38
N VAL A 5 -16.98 18.87 -9.49
CA VAL A 5 -17.41 18.19 -10.71
C VAL A 5 -16.15 17.60 -11.36
N PRO A 6 -16.20 16.40 -11.94
CA PRO A 6 -15.06 15.87 -12.68
C PRO A 6 -14.62 16.81 -13.81
N PRO A 7 -13.33 16.80 -14.19
CA PRO A 7 -12.87 17.49 -15.39
C PRO A 7 -13.66 17.10 -16.63
N ALA A 8 -13.76 18.01 -17.61
CA ALA A 8 -14.61 17.81 -18.79
C ALA A 8 -14.29 16.53 -19.61
N TYR A 9 -13.04 16.05 -19.55
CA TYR A 9 -12.62 14.81 -20.23
C TYR A 9 -13.09 13.54 -19.50
N ILE A 10 -13.38 13.60 -18.19
CA ILE A 10 -13.99 12.51 -17.42
C ILE A 10 -15.52 12.69 -17.50
N ASN A 11 -16.12 12.08 -18.52
CA ASN A 11 -17.56 12.16 -18.80
C ASN A 11 -18.14 10.79 -19.20
N ALA A 12 -19.44 10.74 -19.50
CA ALA A 12 -20.12 9.49 -19.84
C ALA A 12 -19.50 8.74 -21.05
N ASN A 13 -19.01 9.45 -22.06
CA ASN A 13 -18.37 8.83 -23.22
C ASN A 13 -17.03 8.19 -22.85
N TYR A 14 -16.27 8.85 -21.96
CA TYR A 14 -15.03 8.28 -21.42
C TYR A 14 -15.29 6.98 -20.66
N ILE A 15 -16.32 6.97 -19.81
CA ILE A 15 -16.75 5.77 -19.08
C ILE A 15 -17.23 4.68 -20.03
N GLN A 16 -17.93 5.04 -21.11
CA GLN A 16 -18.34 4.08 -22.14
C GLN A 16 -17.11 3.39 -22.75
N GLN A 17 -16.12 4.16 -23.22
CA GLN A 17 -14.89 3.61 -23.80
C GLN A 17 -14.17 2.67 -22.82
N ALA A 18 -14.05 3.08 -21.55
CA ALA A 18 -13.45 2.25 -20.52
C ALA A 18 -14.19 0.91 -20.34
N MET A 19 -15.53 0.94 -20.35
CA MET A 19 -16.36 -0.27 -20.22
C MET A 19 -16.32 -1.13 -21.49
N GLU A 20 -16.27 -0.53 -22.68
CA GLU A 20 -16.14 -1.26 -23.94
C GLU A 20 -14.80 -1.97 -24.04
N CYS A 21 -13.71 -1.33 -23.59
CA CYS A 21 -12.40 -1.96 -23.45
C CYS A 21 -12.44 -3.15 -22.48
N TYR A 22 -13.06 -2.98 -21.31
CA TYR A 22 -13.12 -4.03 -20.29
C TYR A 22 -14.01 -5.22 -20.67
N PHE A 23 -15.18 -4.97 -21.26
CA PHE A 23 -16.12 -6.02 -21.63
C PHE A 23 -15.85 -6.61 -23.02
N GLU A 24 -14.96 -6.00 -23.81
CA GLU A 24 -14.68 -6.32 -25.22
C GLU A 24 -15.96 -6.35 -26.07
N LYS A 25 -16.91 -5.45 -25.76
CA LYS A 25 -18.26 -5.41 -26.35
C LYS A 25 -18.74 -3.98 -26.42
N CYS A 26 -19.67 -3.72 -27.34
CA CYS A 26 -20.37 -2.45 -27.38
C CYS A 26 -21.23 -2.25 -26.12
N VAL A 27 -21.07 -1.08 -25.50
CA VAL A 27 -21.77 -0.65 -24.30
C VAL A 27 -22.43 0.69 -24.60
N ILE A 28 -23.69 0.87 -24.20
CA ILE A 28 -24.38 2.16 -24.32
C ILE A 28 -24.68 2.66 -22.92
N ILE A 29 -24.12 3.82 -22.57
CA ILE A 29 -24.39 4.44 -21.26
C ILE A 29 -25.75 5.12 -21.29
N LEU A 30 -26.62 4.73 -20.37
CA LEU A 30 -27.97 5.28 -20.20
C LEU A 30 -28.00 6.38 -19.14
N GLU A 31 -27.23 6.20 -18.07
CA GLU A 31 -27.09 7.16 -16.98
C GLU A 31 -25.68 7.04 -16.38
N CYS A 32 -25.05 8.17 -16.09
CA CYS A 32 -23.72 8.21 -15.47
C CYS A 32 -23.65 9.38 -14.49
N THR A 33 -23.48 9.09 -13.20
CA THR A 33 -23.44 10.10 -12.14
C THR A 33 -22.15 10.00 -11.35
N PHE A 34 -21.48 11.14 -11.14
CA PHE A 34 -20.20 11.23 -10.46
C PHE A 34 -20.37 11.83 -9.07
N LYS A 35 -19.73 11.22 -8.08
CA LYS A 35 -19.63 11.77 -6.72
C LYS A 35 -18.17 11.81 -6.30
N CYS A 36 -17.63 13.01 -6.10
CA CYS A 36 -16.31 13.18 -5.51
C CYS A 36 -16.28 12.61 -4.08
N ILE A 37 -15.30 11.74 -3.81
CA ILE A 37 -15.11 11.06 -2.51
C ILE A 37 -13.74 11.32 -1.88
N ALA A 38 -12.77 11.75 -2.68
CA ALA A 38 -11.50 12.32 -2.25
C ALA A 38 -11.08 13.40 -3.24
N LEU A 39 -10.38 14.40 -2.74
CA LEU A 39 -9.81 15.49 -3.53
C LEU A 39 -8.30 15.40 -3.45
N GLU A 40 -7.64 15.81 -4.53
CA GLU A 40 -6.23 16.16 -4.47
C GLU A 40 -6.03 17.22 -3.39
N GLY A 41 -5.02 17.00 -2.55
CA GLY A 41 -4.75 17.80 -1.37
C GLY A 41 -3.35 17.55 -0.85
N GLU A 42 -3.14 17.89 0.42
CA GLU A 42 -1.81 17.79 1.01
C GLU A 42 -1.34 16.34 1.20
N TYR A 43 -2.29 15.41 1.37
CA TYR A 43 -2.04 13.99 1.65
C TYR A 43 -2.82 13.04 0.71
N CYS A 44 -3.25 13.54 -0.45
CA CYS A 44 -3.87 12.76 -1.52
C CYS A 44 -3.43 13.33 -2.87
N SER A 45 -2.81 12.48 -3.70
CA SER A 45 -2.27 12.85 -5.02
C SER A 45 -3.31 12.80 -6.14
N SER A 46 -4.59 12.58 -5.83
CA SER A 46 -5.61 12.34 -6.84
C SER A 46 -6.98 12.82 -6.43
N ASP A 47 -7.73 13.32 -7.41
CA ASP A 47 -9.18 13.39 -7.27
C ASP A 47 -9.77 12.00 -7.49
N ILE A 48 -10.67 11.59 -6.60
CA ILE A 48 -11.34 10.29 -6.69
C ILE A 48 -12.84 10.50 -6.75
N TYR A 49 -13.45 10.00 -7.83
CA TYR A 49 -14.88 10.04 -8.07
C TYR A 49 -15.44 8.62 -7.99
N ARG A 50 -16.48 8.42 -7.19
CA ARG A 50 -17.33 7.23 -7.29
C ARG A 50 -18.41 7.51 -8.33
N THR A 51 -18.50 6.66 -9.33
CA THR A 51 -19.40 6.83 -10.47
C THR A 51 -20.44 5.71 -10.49
N GLN A 52 -21.72 6.06 -10.49
CA GLN A 52 -22.80 5.10 -10.74
C GLN A 52 -23.16 5.11 -12.21
N VAL A 53 -23.16 3.94 -12.83
CA VAL A 53 -23.37 3.78 -14.27
C VAL A 53 -24.52 2.82 -14.52
N LYS A 54 -25.52 3.24 -15.30
CA LYS A 54 -26.54 2.36 -15.89
C LYS A 54 -26.25 2.24 -17.38
N PHE A 55 -26.25 1.02 -17.90
CA PHE A 55 -25.83 0.77 -19.27
C PHE A 55 -26.59 -0.39 -19.90
N GLU A 56 -26.61 -0.37 -21.23
CA GLU A 56 -27.03 -1.47 -22.07
C GLU A 56 -25.80 -2.18 -22.64
N ILE A 57 -25.77 -3.51 -22.58
CA ILE A 57 -24.71 -4.34 -23.16
C ILE A 57 -25.30 -5.54 -23.87
N ASN A 58 -24.72 -5.95 -25.00
CA ASN A 58 -25.12 -7.18 -25.67
C ASN A 58 -24.49 -8.41 -25.01
N ARG A 59 -25.30 -9.28 -24.41
CA ARG A 59 -24.85 -10.59 -23.89
C ARG A 59 -25.61 -11.70 -24.63
N HIS A 60 -24.87 -12.56 -25.32
CA HIS A 60 -25.41 -13.71 -26.06
C HIS A 60 -26.52 -13.34 -27.06
N GLY A 61 -26.35 -12.23 -27.79
CA GLY A 61 -27.30 -11.76 -28.80
C GLY A 61 -28.52 -11.05 -28.22
N ARG A 62 -28.58 -10.82 -26.90
CA ARG A 62 -29.66 -10.10 -26.23
C ARG A 62 -29.16 -8.81 -25.61
N ARG A 63 -29.97 -7.76 -25.72
CA ARG A 63 -29.75 -6.50 -24.99
C ARG A 63 -30.06 -6.73 -23.51
N VAL A 64 -29.06 -6.47 -22.67
CA VAL A 64 -29.16 -6.58 -21.22
C VAL A 64 -28.94 -5.20 -20.62
N TYR A 65 -29.83 -4.81 -19.71
CA TYR A 65 -29.73 -3.59 -18.92
C TYR A 65 -29.10 -3.93 -17.58
N ASP A 66 -28.00 -3.26 -17.25
CA ASP A 66 -27.21 -3.55 -16.05
C ASP A 66 -26.78 -2.22 -15.38
N ASN A 67 -26.30 -2.32 -14.16
CA ASN A 67 -25.73 -1.20 -13.43
C ASN A 67 -24.42 -1.58 -12.74
N MET A 68 -23.52 -0.60 -12.60
CA MET A 68 -22.21 -0.80 -11.98
C MET A 68 -21.78 0.44 -11.21
N SER A 69 -21.14 0.21 -10.06
CA SER A 69 -20.39 1.24 -9.33
C SER A 69 -18.91 1.11 -9.68
N ILE A 70 -18.29 2.21 -10.11
CA ILE A 70 -16.87 2.27 -10.45
C ILE A 70 -16.19 3.44 -9.72
N ILE A 71 -14.88 3.37 -9.60
CA ILE A 71 -14.02 4.44 -9.09
C ILE A 71 -13.24 5.01 -10.26
N VAL A 72 -13.29 6.33 -10.42
CA VAL A 72 -12.43 7.07 -11.34
C VAL A 72 -11.41 7.84 -10.51
N LYS A 73 -10.14 7.45 -10.64
CA LYS A 73 -8.99 8.15 -10.03
C LYS A 73 -8.32 8.99 -11.10
N ASP A 74 -8.24 10.29 -10.87
CA ASP A 74 -7.54 11.26 -11.71
C ASP A 74 -6.30 11.73 -10.94
N ALA A 75 -5.16 11.10 -11.23
CA ALA A 75 -3.91 11.31 -10.53
C ALA A 75 -3.08 12.37 -11.25
N VAL A 76 -2.84 13.48 -10.56
CA VAL A 76 -2.05 14.59 -11.09
C VAL A 76 -0.58 14.19 -11.06
N MET A 77 0.07 14.26 -12.22
CA MET A 77 1.48 13.96 -12.34
C MET A 77 2.29 15.09 -11.71
N ASP A 78 3.17 14.75 -10.75
CA ASP A 78 4.06 15.72 -10.14
C ASP A 78 5.04 16.27 -11.18
N VAL A 79 5.31 17.56 -11.14
CA VAL A 79 6.32 18.22 -11.99
C VAL A 79 7.70 17.61 -11.74
N SER A 80 7.99 17.14 -10.53
CA SER A 80 9.21 16.40 -10.21
C SER A 80 9.19 14.91 -10.61
N ALA A 81 8.05 14.37 -11.04
CA ALA A 81 7.91 13.01 -11.56
C ALA A 81 7.18 13.01 -12.92
N PRO A 82 7.75 13.66 -13.96
CA PRO A 82 7.09 13.82 -15.26
C PRO A 82 6.89 12.48 -16.00
N MET A 83 7.56 11.42 -15.54
CA MET A 83 7.41 10.07 -16.09
C MET A 83 6.25 9.28 -15.46
N GLY A 84 5.48 9.87 -14.53
CA GLY A 84 4.33 9.24 -13.88
C GLY A 84 4.72 8.32 -12.73
N THR A 85 3.76 7.52 -12.26
CA THR A 85 3.97 6.56 -11.17
C THR A 85 4.11 5.13 -11.69
N ASN A 86 4.42 4.18 -10.80
CA ASN A 86 4.39 2.77 -11.14
C ASN A 86 2.97 2.20 -11.25
N GLU A 87 1.93 2.94 -10.83
CA GLU A 87 0.55 2.45 -10.81
C GLU A 87 0.04 2.04 -12.19
N LEU A 88 0.42 2.78 -13.25
CA LEU A 88 0.07 2.43 -14.61
C LEU A 88 0.67 1.08 -15.04
N VAL A 89 1.96 0.87 -14.77
CA VAL A 89 2.66 -0.39 -15.08
C VAL A 89 2.06 -1.53 -14.26
N MET A 90 1.74 -1.27 -12.99
CA MET A 90 1.06 -2.21 -12.12
C MET A 90 -0.28 -2.65 -12.71
N PHE A 91 -1.17 -1.73 -13.10
CA PHE A 91 -2.47 -2.10 -13.67
C PHE A 91 -2.42 -2.67 -15.09
N LYS A 92 -1.46 -2.24 -15.93
CA LYS A 92 -1.35 -2.75 -17.31
C LYS A 92 -0.66 -4.09 -17.41
N HIS A 93 0.33 -4.35 -16.56
CA HIS A 93 1.22 -5.49 -16.74
C HIS A 93 1.32 -6.37 -15.50
N VAL A 94 1.59 -5.83 -14.30
CA VAL A 94 1.88 -6.66 -13.12
C VAL A 94 0.62 -7.31 -12.55
N LEU A 95 -0.36 -6.50 -12.14
CA LEU A 95 -1.57 -6.93 -11.44
C LEU A 95 -2.44 -7.91 -12.25
N PRO A 96 -2.60 -7.78 -13.58
CA PRO A 96 -3.29 -8.81 -14.37
C PRO A 96 -2.65 -10.20 -14.26
N HIS A 97 -1.31 -10.28 -14.30
CA HIS A 97 -0.59 -11.54 -14.17
C HIS A 97 -0.62 -12.07 -12.72
N VAL A 98 -0.44 -11.19 -11.73
CA VAL A 98 -0.59 -11.54 -10.31
C VAL A 98 -1.98 -12.10 -10.03
N ARG A 99 -3.05 -11.50 -10.58
CA ARG A 99 -4.41 -12.03 -10.47
C ARG A 99 -4.52 -13.43 -11.04
N ARG A 100 -3.95 -13.67 -12.22
CA ARG A 100 -3.96 -15.00 -12.85
C ARG A 100 -3.26 -16.03 -11.95
N ILE A 101 -2.05 -15.72 -11.47
CA ILE A 101 -1.28 -16.58 -10.57
C ILE A 101 -2.06 -16.88 -9.29
N LEU A 102 -2.66 -15.85 -8.66
CA LEU A 102 -3.41 -16.03 -7.41
C LEU A 102 -4.77 -16.71 -7.58
N SER A 103 -5.34 -16.68 -8.79
CA SER A 103 -6.57 -17.42 -9.07
C SER A 103 -6.35 -18.93 -8.87
N GLU A 104 -5.17 -19.43 -9.26
CA GLU A 104 -4.77 -20.83 -9.06
C GLU A 104 -4.67 -21.17 -7.56
N VAL A 105 -4.15 -20.25 -6.74
CA VAL A 105 -3.97 -20.40 -5.29
C VAL A 105 -5.30 -20.41 -4.54
N THR A 106 -6.24 -19.57 -4.97
CA THR A 106 -7.50 -19.32 -4.25
C THR A 106 -8.40 -20.56 -4.23
N PHE A 107 -8.44 -21.34 -5.32
CA PHE A 107 -9.24 -22.57 -5.39
C PHE A 107 -8.79 -23.61 -4.37
N TYR A 108 -7.49 -23.73 -4.13
CA TYR A 108 -6.93 -24.72 -3.23
C TYR A 108 -7.12 -24.36 -1.75
N HIS A 109 -6.74 -23.15 -1.35
CA HIS A 109 -6.69 -22.79 0.08
C HIS A 109 -8.06 -22.54 0.69
N TYR A 110 -9.02 -22.07 -0.11
CA TYR A 110 -10.35 -21.69 0.38
C TYR A 110 -11.43 -22.74 0.11
N GLN A 111 -11.07 -23.89 -0.50
CA GLN A 111 -11.98 -25.01 -0.80
C GLN A 111 -13.32 -24.56 -1.42
N VAL A 112 -13.28 -23.51 -2.28
CA VAL A 112 -14.49 -22.95 -2.87
C VAL A 112 -14.97 -23.88 -3.98
N PRO A 113 -16.20 -24.43 -3.91
CA PRO A 113 -16.74 -25.26 -4.98
C PRO A 113 -16.78 -24.48 -6.30
N GLU A 114 -16.44 -25.12 -7.42
CA GLU A 114 -16.49 -24.51 -8.77
C GLU A 114 -17.85 -23.84 -9.08
N THR A 115 -18.94 -24.22 -8.43
CA THR A 115 -20.26 -23.68 -8.76
C THR A 115 -20.57 -22.30 -8.17
N ASP A 116 -19.79 -21.77 -7.21
CA ASP A 116 -20.07 -20.50 -6.50
C ASP A 116 -19.08 -19.37 -6.83
N HIS A 117 -18.68 -19.29 -8.10
CA HIS A 117 -17.65 -18.38 -8.60
C HIS A 117 -17.90 -16.89 -8.37
N ARG A 118 -19.13 -16.45 -8.07
CA ARG A 118 -19.46 -15.01 -7.99
C ARG A 118 -19.58 -14.43 -6.58
N THR A 119 -19.74 -15.27 -5.56
CA THR A 119 -20.17 -14.84 -4.22
C THR A 119 -19.05 -14.94 -3.16
N LEU A 120 -18.03 -15.75 -3.42
CA LEU A 120 -16.94 -16.07 -2.47
C LEU A 120 -15.53 -15.69 -2.93
N LEU A 121 -15.36 -15.09 -4.11
CA LEU A 121 -14.02 -14.67 -4.58
C LEU A 121 -13.46 -13.57 -3.68
N THR A 122 -12.43 -13.93 -2.94
CA THR A 122 -11.55 -12.99 -2.26
C THR A 122 -10.86 -12.10 -3.30
N LYS A 123 -10.85 -10.79 -3.08
CA LYS A 123 -10.19 -9.80 -3.96
C LYS A 123 -8.84 -9.41 -3.38
N MET A 124 -7.79 -9.41 -4.20
CA MET A 124 -6.49 -8.84 -3.81
C MET A 124 -6.46 -7.32 -4.05
N PHE A 125 -7.05 -6.89 -5.16
CA PHE A 125 -7.15 -5.49 -5.60
C PHE A 125 -8.35 -5.36 -6.55
N ALA A 126 -8.74 -4.12 -6.86
CA ALA A 126 -9.83 -3.82 -7.78
C ALA A 126 -9.53 -4.29 -9.21
N ASP A 127 -10.56 -4.71 -9.94
CA ASP A 127 -10.44 -4.86 -11.39
C ASP A 127 -10.22 -3.48 -12.04
N CYS A 128 -9.23 -3.37 -12.92
CA CYS A 128 -9.01 -2.18 -13.72
C CYS A 128 -9.77 -2.33 -15.04
N LEU A 129 -10.77 -1.47 -15.24
CA LEU A 129 -11.54 -1.43 -16.48
C LEU A 129 -10.73 -0.73 -17.56
N PHE A 130 -10.05 0.35 -17.19
CA PHE A 130 -9.25 1.14 -18.10
C PHE A 130 -8.21 1.96 -17.34
N CYS A 131 -7.04 2.14 -17.93
CA CYS A 131 -6.05 3.08 -17.44
C CYS A 131 -5.20 3.66 -18.57
N GLU A 132 -4.90 4.94 -18.46
CA GLU A 132 -4.10 5.65 -19.44
C GLU A 132 -3.22 6.71 -18.80
N ARG A 133 -2.23 7.17 -19.57
CA ARG A 133 -1.36 8.27 -19.21
C ARG A 133 -1.42 9.32 -20.31
N GLY A 134 -1.91 10.49 -19.95
CA GLY A 134 -1.92 11.70 -20.78
C GLY A 134 -1.22 12.83 -20.02
N LYS A 135 -1.93 13.94 -19.81
CA LYS A 135 -1.49 14.99 -18.87
C LYS A 135 -1.50 14.50 -17.41
N ASN A 136 -2.50 13.68 -17.09
CA ASN A 136 -2.69 13.00 -15.81
C ASN A 136 -2.68 11.49 -16.06
N GLU A 137 -2.50 10.70 -15.00
CA GLU A 137 -2.81 9.28 -15.03
C GLU A 137 -4.26 9.07 -14.60
N VAL A 138 -5.07 8.46 -15.45
CA VAL A 138 -6.50 8.22 -15.18
C VAL A 138 -6.74 6.73 -15.08
N PHE A 139 -7.42 6.32 -14.02
CA PHE A 139 -7.78 4.93 -13.76
C PHE A 139 -9.28 4.80 -13.56
N VAL A 140 -9.89 3.86 -14.26
CA VAL A 140 -11.28 3.43 -14.09
C VAL A 140 -11.26 2.04 -13.46
N LEU A 141 -11.65 1.95 -12.20
CA LEU A 141 -11.50 0.77 -11.35
C LEU A 141 -12.86 0.27 -10.85
N GLU A 142 -12.96 -1.01 -10.56
CA GLU A 142 -14.07 -1.60 -9.79
C GLU A 142 -14.23 -0.89 -8.44
N ASP A 143 -15.45 -0.52 -8.06
CA ASP A 143 -15.72 -0.05 -6.69
C ASP A 143 -15.85 -1.24 -5.74
N LEU A 144 -14.74 -1.58 -5.08
CA LEU A 144 -14.69 -2.67 -4.09
C LEU A 144 -15.70 -2.53 -2.94
N LYS A 145 -16.27 -1.33 -2.73
CA LYS A 145 -17.38 -1.14 -1.79
C LYS A 145 -18.63 -1.92 -2.20
N ALA A 146 -18.90 -2.07 -3.50
CA ALA A 146 -19.99 -2.91 -4.02
C ALA A 146 -19.78 -4.38 -3.63
N SER A 147 -18.53 -4.81 -3.50
CA SER A 147 -18.10 -6.14 -3.03
C SER A 147 -17.90 -6.20 -1.50
N ASN A 148 -18.51 -5.28 -0.75
CA ASN A 148 -18.50 -5.17 0.72
C ASN A 148 -17.12 -4.92 1.37
N TYR A 149 -16.10 -4.52 0.61
CA TYR A 149 -14.84 -4.04 1.19
C TYR A 149 -15.00 -2.60 1.67
N LYS A 150 -14.55 -2.32 2.89
CA LYS A 150 -14.72 -1.03 3.57
C LYS A 150 -13.39 -0.56 4.13
N LYS A 151 -13.19 0.75 4.16
CA LYS A 151 -12.08 1.35 4.89
C LYS A 151 -12.21 1.01 6.38
N VAL A 152 -11.09 0.66 6.99
CA VAL A 152 -10.97 0.54 8.44
C VAL A 152 -10.79 1.90 9.08
N ASP A 153 -11.06 1.99 10.38
CA ASP A 153 -10.67 3.16 11.17
C ASP A 153 -9.15 3.14 11.38
N HIS A 154 -8.43 3.58 10.34
CA HIS A 154 -6.98 3.70 10.31
C HIS A 154 -6.39 4.50 11.48
N ARG A 155 -7.16 5.31 12.22
CA ARG A 155 -6.72 6.01 13.43
C ARG A 155 -6.60 5.10 14.64
N LYS A 156 -7.35 4.00 14.69
CA LYS A 156 -7.29 3.01 15.78
C LYS A 156 -6.27 1.91 15.50
N GLY A 157 -5.90 1.72 14.25
CA GLY A 157 -5.13 0.56 13.82
C GLY A 157 -5.95 -0.73 13.83
N LEU A 158 -5.32 -1.81 13.38
CA LEU A 158 -5.90 -3.12 13.20
C LEU A 158 -5.69 -4.00 14.43
N ASP A 159 -6.73 -4.75 14.79
CA ASP A 159 -6.64 -5.83 15.77
C ASP A 159 -5.81 -7.02 15.21
N LEU A 160 -5.57 -8.03 16.04
CA LEU A 160 -4.76 -9.19 15.66
C LEU A 160 -5.33 -9.93 14.44
N GLU A 161 -6.64 -10.17 14.39
CA GLU A 161 -7.27 -10.95 13.31
C GLU A 161 -7.31 -10.19 11.98
N LEU A 162 -7.55 -8.88 12.01
CA LEU A 162 -7.44 -8.02 10.82
C LEU A 162 -5.98 -7.95 10.35
N SER A 163 -5.03 -7.87 11.29
CA SER A 163 -3.60 -7.85 10.97
C SER A 163 -3.16 -9.17 10.32
N ARG A 164 -3.62 -10.32 10.81
CA ARG A 164 -3.40 -11.62 10.17
C ARG A 164 -3.98 -11.67 8.76
N ALA A 165 -5.21 -11.16 8.55
CA ALA A 165 -5.79 -11.12 7.21
C ALA A 165 -4.95 -10.30 6.22
N VAL A 166 -4.35 -9.17 6.67
CA VAL A 166 -3.40 -8.39 5.86
C VAL A 166 -2.10 -9.15 5.62
N MET A 167 -1.51 -9.78 6.65
CA MET A 167 -0.28 -10.57 6.51
C MET A 167 -0.45 -11.72 5.51
N ARG A 168 -1.60 -12.41 5.53
CA ARG A 168 -1.94 -13.44 4.53
C ARG A 168 -1.94 -12.88 3.12
N LYS A 169 -2.63 -11.75 2.93
CA LYS A 169 -2.75 -11.09 1.62
C LYS A 169 -1.43 -10.55 1.10
N LEU A 170 -0.61 -10.00 1.99
CA LEU A 170 0.71 -9.53 1.63
C LEU A 170 1.63 -10.68 1.21
N ALA A 171 1.59 -11.80 1.94
CA ALA A 171 2.36 -13.00 1.61
C ALA A 171 1.95 -13.57 0.24
N ASP A 172 0.65 -13.67 -0.04
CA ASP A 172 0.13 -14.10 -1.34
C ASP A 172 0.59 -13.16 -2.47
N PHE A 173 0.49 -11.84 -2.25
CA PHE A 173 0.92 -10.84 -3.21
C PHE A 173 2.43 -10.92 -3.49
N HIS A 174 3.26 -11.04 -2.45
CA HIS A 174 4.71 -11.19 -2.59
C HIS A 174 5.08 -12.51 -3.28
N ALA A 175 4.46 -13.64 -2.91
CA ALA A 175 4.67 -14.91 -3.61
C ALA A 175 4.37 -14.79 -5.12
N ALA A 176 3.21 -14.24 -5.47
CA ALA A 176 2.81 -14.09 -6.86
C ALA A 176 3.71 -13.13 -7.65
N THR A 177 4.20 -12.07 -7.00
CA THR A 177 5.14 -11.14 -7.64
C THR A 177 6.53 -11.75 -7.81
N MET A 178 7.00 -12.64 -6.93
CA MET A 178 8.21 -13.44 -7.17
C MET A 178 8.10 -14.27 -8.45
N ILE A 179 6.97 -14.96 -8.64
CA ILE A 179 6.70 -15.71 -9.88
C ILE A 179 6.71 -14.76 -11.09
N TYR A 180 6.06 -13.60 -10.98
CA TYR A 180 6.02 -12.59 -12.04
C TYR A 180 7.41 -12.08 -12.41
N LEU A 181 8.25 -11.73 -11.42
CA LEU A 181 9.61 -11.23 -11.64
C LEU A 181 10.47 -12.24 -12.41
N ASN A 182 10.37 -13.52 -12.04
CA ASN A 182 11.10 -14.59 -12.73
C ASN A 182 10.56 -14.88 -14.13
N THR A 183 9.25 -14.75 -14.33
CA THR A 183 8.61 -15.06 -15.62
C THR A 183 8.74 -13.91 -16.62
N TYR A 184 8.71 -12.65 -16.15
CA TYR A 184 8.66 -11.45 -16.97
C TYR A 184 9.72 -10.40 -16.57
N PRO A 185 11.02 -10.75 -16.52
CA PRO A 185 12.06 -9.85 -16.01
C PRO A 185 12.17 -8.54 -16.80
N SER A 186 12.02 -8.58 -18.13
CA SER A 186 12.06 -7.37 -18.96
C SER A 186 10.86 -6.44 -18.74
N ALA A 187 9.68 -6.98 -18.47
CA ALA A 187 8.51 -6.17 -18.15
C ALA A 187 8.62 -5.58 -16.74
N ALA A 188 9.13 -6.35 -15.78
CA ALA A 188 9.41 -5.88 -14.43
C ALA A 188 10.45 -4.74 -14.41
N ALA A 189 11.47 -4.79 -15.27
CA ALA A 189 12.47 -3.74 -15.41
C ALA A 189 11.92 -2.38 -15.88
N THR A 190 10.65 -2.32 -16.31
CA THR A 190 9.98 -1.06 -16.65
C THR A 190 9.43 -0.31 -15.43
N LEU A 191 9.34 -0.97 -14.27
CA LEU A 191 9.01 -0.31 -13.01
C LEU A 191 10.14 0.64 -12.62
N PHE A 192 9.78 1.86 -12.26
CA PHE A 192 10.71 2.79 -11.62
C PHE A 192 11.20 2.20 -10.30
N PRO A 193 12.45 2.51 -9.89
CA PRO A 193 12.94 2.14 -8.56
C PRO A 193 12.13 2.85 -7.47
N SER A 194 12.39 2.51 -6.21
CA SER A 194 11.81 3.21 -5.07
C SER A 194 11.97 4.73 -5.21
N THR A 195 10.98 5.50 -4.78
CA THR A 195 11.08 6.97 -4.70
C THR A 195 12.21 7.45 -3.78
N PHE A 196 12.71 6.55 -2.93
CA PHE A 196 13.86 6.77 -2.06
C PHE A 196 15.18 6.23 -2.61
N ALA A 197 15.21 5.63 -3.81
CA ALA A 197 16.43 5.02 -4.38
C ALA A 197 17.56 6.03 -4.58
N ASN A 198 17.22 7.30 -4.86
CA ASN A 198 18.16 8.42 -4.93
C ASN A 198 18.07 9.35 -3.71
N GLY A 199 17.43 8.86 -2.63
CA GLY A 199 17.16 9.60 -1.42
C GLY A 199 15.95 10.53 -1.55
N ILE A 200 15.61 11.15 -0.45
CA ILE A 200 14.62 12.21 -0.32
C ILE A 200 15.21 13.49 -0.93
N SER A 201 14.81 13.82 -2.16
CA SER A 201 15.29 15.03 -2.86
C SER A 201 14.98 16.31 -2.07
N PRO A 202 15.98 17.07 -1.60
CA PRO A 202 15.77 18.22 -0.70
C PRO A 202 15.01 19.39 -1.36
N ILE A 203 14.87 19.37 -2.69
CA ILE A 203 14.24 20.42 -3.48
C ILE A 203 12.74 20.12 -3.70
N SER A 204 12.26 18.91 -3.40
CA SER A 204 10.85 18.55 -3.55
C SER A 204 10.01 19.06 -2.37
N ARG A 205 8.77 19.52 -2.65
CA ARG A 205 7.82 19.92 -1.59
C ARG A 205 7.53 18.77 -0.62
N HIS A 206 7.51 17.53 -1.12
CA HIS A 206 7.32 16.34 -0.30
C HIS A 206 8.46 16.15 0.70
N ALA A 207 9.71 16.23 0.25
CA ALA A 207 10.89 16.12 1.11
C ALA A 207 10.91 17.16 2.23
N ALA A 208 10.64 18.43 1.91
CA ALA A 208 10.60 19.49 2.90
C ALA A 208 9.66 19.14 4.06
N LYS A 209 8.48 18.60 3.75
CA LYS A 209 7.47 18.16 4.73
C LYS A 209 7.89 16.92 5.51
N VAL A 210 8.54 15.96 4.86
CA VAL A 210 9.10 14.78 5.54
C VAL A 210 10.08 15.20 6.62
N PHE A 211 11.07 16.01 6.23
CA PHE A 211 12.09 16.48 7.17
C PHE A 211 11.52 17.42 8.24
N GLU A 212 10.53 18.25 7.91
CA GLU A 212 9.83 19.10 8.89
C GLU A 212 9.07 18.26 9.92
N GLY A 213 8.32 17.25 9.47
CA GLY A 213 7.64 16.31 10.34
C GLY A 213 8.61 15.61 11.31
N MET A 214 9.72 15.10 10.79
CA MET A 214 10.74 14.47 11.63
C MET A 214 11.35 15.45 12.66
N ARG A 215 11.62 16.71 12.28
CA ARG A 215 12.08 17.74 13.22
C ARG A 215 11.03 18.02 14.32
N THR A 216 9.76 18.06 13.97
CA THR A 216 8.65 18.22 14.93
C THR A 216 8.58 17.04 15.90
N ALA A 217 8.71 15.80 15.39
CA ALA A 217 8.79 14.60 16.21
C ALA A 217 9.94 14.67 17.22
N ILE A 218 11.14 15.07 16.78
CA ILE A 218 12.31 15.22 17.65
C ILE A 218 12.02 16.22 18.77
N LYS A 219 11.52 17.42 18.44
CA LYS A 219 11.20 18.46 19.43
C LYS A 219 10.19 18.00 20.47
N LEU A 220 9.20 17.19 20.06
CA LEU A 220 8.23 16.60 20.98
C LEU A 220 8.91 15.62 21.95
N VAL A 221 9.74 14.72 21.42
CA VAL A 221 10.43 13.68 22.21
C VAL A 221 11.44 14.30 23.19
N GLU A 222 12.09 15.42 22.84
CA GLU A 222 12.98 16.17 23.73
C GLU A 222 12.29 16.64 25.03
N GLN A 223 10.98 16.85 25.00
CA GLN A 223 10.21 17.29 26.16
C GLN A 223 9.84 16.13 27.10
N TRP A 224 10.03 14.87 26.68
CA TRP A 224 9.65 13.71 27.48
C TRP A 224 10.75 13.33 28.48
N THR A 225 10.36 13.19 29.75
CA THR A 225 11.24 12.69 30.81
C THR A 225 11.81 11.32 30.44
N GLY A 226 13.14 11.17 30.46
CA GLY A 226 13.83 9.91 30.14
C GLY A 226 14.19 9.73 28.66
N PHE A 227 13.74 10.60 27.76
CA PHE A 227 13.96 10.46 26.30
C PHE A 227 15.07 11.35 25.74
N GLY A 228 15.78 12.13 26.56
CA GLY A 228 16.83 13.05 26.09
C GLY A 228 17.94 12.37 25.28
N GLY A 229 18.35 11.16 25.67
CA GLY A 229 19.33 10.35 24.90
C GLY A 229 18.77 9.89 23.56
N ILE A 230 17.53 9.38 23.54
CA ILE A 230 16.83 8.98 22.32
C ILE A 230 16.71 10.17 21.36
N ALA A 231 16.25 11.32 21.84
CA ALA A 231 16.12 12.52 21.02
C ALA A 231 17.45 12.97 20.39
N ALA A 232 18.56 12.85 21.12
CA ALA A 232 19.88 13.11 20.57
C ALA A 232 20.23 12.13 19.43
N SER A 233 19.97 10.83 19.59
CA SER A 233 20.14 9.84 18.53
C SER A 233 19.21 10.11 17.34
N MET A 234 17.97 10.55 17.56
CA MET A 234 17.05 10.93 16.48
C MET A 234 17.59 12.10 15.64
N ARG A 235 18.28 13.07 16.25
CA ARG A 235 18.95 14.18 15.52
C ARG A 235 20.08 13.67 14.63
N ILE A 236 20.96 12.83 15.18
CA ILE A 236 22.05 12.20 14.43
C ILE A 236 21.48 11.37 13.27
N TRP A 237 20.40 10.63 13.53
CA TRP A 237 19.73 9.86 12.51
C TRP A 237 19.24 10.76 11.37
N LEU A 238 18.58 11.89 11.69
CA LEU A 238 18.01 12.80 10.68
C LEU A 238 19.07 13.41 9.76
N GLU A 239 20.26 13.67 10.28
CA GLU A 239 21.40 14.18 9.50
C GLU A 239 21.91 13.16 8.47
N ASN A 240 21.82 11.87 8.79
CA ASN A 240 22.38 10.77 7.98
C ASN A 240 21.32 9.93 7.25
N CYS A 241 20.02 10.20 7.48
CA CYS A 241 18.96 9.30 7.05
C CYS A 241 18.89 9.15 5.53
N ASN A 242 19.25 10.19 4.79
CA ASN A 242 19.15 10.20 3.34
C ASN A 242 20.15 9.25 2.68
N GLU A 243 21.40 9.27 3.15
CA GLU A 243 22.44 8.35 2.69
C GLU A 243 22.12 6.91 3.09
N ARG A 244 21.59 6.70 4.30
CA ARG A 244 21.18 5.36 4.72
C ARG A 244 20.01 4.82 3.90
N LEU A 245 19.03 5.66 3.55
CA LEU A 245 17.90 5.28 2.68
C LEU A 245 18.37 4.78 1.32
N THR A 246 19.30 5.49 0.68
CA THR A 246 19.80 5.09 -0.65
C THR A 246 20.56 3.77 -0.58
N GLN A 247 21.31 3.53 0.49
CA GLN A 247 22.06 2.29 0.68
C GLN A 247 21.15 1.09 0.93
N VAL A 248 20.22 1.17 1.89
CA VAL A 248 19.41 0.01 2.31
C VAL A 248 18.34 -0.37 1.29
N LEU A 249 17.98 0.54 0.37
CA LEU A 249 16.97 0.29 -0.67
C LEU A 249 17.56 -0.14 -2.02
N GLN A 250 18.86 -0.41 -2.09
CA GLN A 250 19.49 -1.04 -3.25
C GLN A 250 18.93 -2.45 -3.48
N THR A 251 18.47 -2.71 -4.71
CA THR A 251 17.88 -3.98 -5.11
C THR A 251 18.85 -5.17 -4.99
N GLU A 252 20.14 -4.90 -5.09
CA GLU A 252 21.23 -5.87 -5.02
C GLU A 252 21.42 -6.43 -3.59
N ARG A 253 20.91 -5.72 -2.58
CA ARG A 253 20.97 -6.16 -1.17
C ARG A 253 19.86 -7.14 -0.81
N CYS A 254 18.81 -7.23 -1.63
CA CYS A 254 17.69 -8.11 -1.37
C CYS A 254 18.13 -9.57 -1.54
N ARG A 255 17.99 -10.39 -0.50
CA ARG A 255 18.28 -11.84 -0.58
C ARG A 255 17.30 -12.57 -1.50
N PHE A 256 16.10 -11.99 -1.66
CA PHE A 256 15.13 -12.34 -2.68
C PHE A 256 14.28 -11.10 -2.98
N GLN A 257 13.79 -10.98 -4.21
CA GLN A 257 13.07 -9.80 -4.67
C GLN A 257 11.57 -10.08 -4.77
N VAL A 258 10.77 -9.12 -4.32
CA VAL A 258 9.33 -9.05 -4.51
C VAL A 258 8.99 -7.73 -5.21
N ILE A 259 7.77 -7.58 -5.73
CA ILE A 259 7.25 -6.24 -5.99
C ILE A 259 6.52 -5.80 -4.74
N THR A 260 7.02 -4.75 -4.10
CA THR A 260 6.39 -4.17 -2.90
C THR A 260 5.13 -3.41 -3.30
N HIS A 261 4.19 -3.28 -2.37
CA HIS A 261 3.11 -2.30 -2.47
C HIS A 261 3.69 -0.88 -2.41
N GLY A 262 4.65 -0.64 -1.49
CA GLY A 262 5.39 0.63 -1.35
C GLY A 262 4.72 1.65 -0.41
N GLU A 263 3.43 1.50 -0.13
CA GLU A 263 2.68 2.27 0.89
C GLU A 263 1.66 1.41 1.62
N LEU A 264 2.10 0.27 2.18
CA LEU A 264 1.18 -0.68 2.84
C LEU A 264 0.76 -0.23 4.26
N TRP A 265 -0.08 0.80 4.31
CA TRP A 265 -0.72 1.30 5.53
C TRP A 265 -2.25 1.14 5.50
N ALA A 266 -2.90 1.21 6.67
CA ALA A 266 -4.34 0.97 6.85
C ALA A 266 -5.25 1.85 5.97
N LYS A 267 -4.78 3.01 5.51
CA LYS A 267 -5.51 3.90 4.58
C LYS A 267 -5.69 3.29 3.19
N ASN A 268 -4.73 2.47 2.76
CA ASN A 268 -4.67 1.79 1.47
C ASN A 268 -5.10 0.32 1.54
N ILE A 269 -5.73 -0.07 2.65
CA ILE A 269 -6.28 -1.41 2.87
C ILE A 269 -7.79 -1.31 3.07
N LEU A 270 -8.55 -2.04 2.25
CA LEU A 270 -9.98 -2.22 2.43
C LEU A 270 -10.24 -3.61 3.01
N MET A 271 -11.08 -3.68 4.05
CA MET A 271 -11.42 -4.92 4.73
C MET A 271 -12.85 -5.35 4.41
N ARG A 272 -13.03 -6.64 4.15
CA ARG A 272 -14.34 -7.29 4.10
C ARG A 272 -14.48 -8.16 5.35
N MET A 273 -15.49 -7.85 6.15
CA MET A 273 -15.83 -8.61 7.36
C MET A 273 -16.83 -9.71 7.02
N SER A 274 -16.72 -10.87 7.67
CA SER A 274 -17.70 -11.95 7.52
C SER A 274 -19.10 -11.46 7.90
N GLN A 275 -20.11 -11.87 7.12
CA GLN A 275 -21.51 -11.68 7.52
C GLN A 275 -21.84 -12.75 8.57
N LYS A 276 -22.52 -12.33 9.65
CA LYS A 276 -22.85 -13.10 10.87
C LYS A 276 -23.45 -14.51 10.70
N TYR A 277 -23.76 -14.95 9.48
CA TYR A 277 -24.49 -16.20 9.20
C TYR A 277 -23.70 -17.23 8.39
N CYS A 278 -22.43 -16.99 8.05
CA CYS A 278 -21.58 -18.00 7.41
C CYS A 278 -20.67 -18.66 8.45
N VAL A 279 -20.63 -20.00 8.44
CA VAL A 279 -19.66 -20.78 9.22
C VAL A 279 -18.26 -20.46 8.69
N GLY A 280 -17.39 -19.94 9.56
CA GLY A 280 -16.05 -19.44 9.22
C GLY A 280 -16.01 -17.91 9.13
N GLU A 281 -15.35 -17.28 10.11
CA GLU A 281 -15.13 -15.83 10.14
C GLU A 281 -14.11 -15.40 9.07
N LEU A 282 -14.46 -15.45 7.79
CA LEU A 282 -13.55 -14.99 6.74
C LEU A 282 -13.44 -13.46 6.78
N ARG A 283 -12.41 -12.96 7.47
CA ARG A 283 -11.91 -11.60 7.32
C ARG A 283 -10.98 -11.56 6.12
N ASP A 284 -11.24 -10.62 5.22
CA ASP A 284 -10.48 -10.48 3.98
C ASP A 284 -9.99 -9.04 3.78
N ALA A 285 -8.88 -8.89 3.06
CA ALA A 285 -8.27 -7.60 2.77
C ALA A 285 -8.02 -7.44 1.27
N ALA A 286 -8.17 -6.21 0.78
CA ALA A 286 -7.80 -5.81 -0.56
C ALA A 286 -6.95 -4.54 -0.51
N PHE A 287 -5.88 -4.51 -1.31
CA PHE A 287 -4.95 -3.40 -1.41
C PHE A 287 -5.39 -2.44 -2.52
N VAL A 288 -5.14 -1.16 -2.31
CA VAL A 288 -5.41 -0.08 -3.27
C VAL A 288 -4.23 0.88 -3.29
N ASP A 289 -4.10 1.66 -4.37
CA ASP A 289 -3.06 2.70 -4.52
C ASP A 289 -1.63 2.13 -4.65
N PHE A 290 -1.30 1.68 -5.86
CA PHE A 290 -0.02 1.03 -6.20
C PHE A 290 1.01 2.02 -6.79
N GLN A 291 0.87 3.32 -6.49
CA GLN A 291 1.70 4.39 -7.06
C GLN A 291 3.19 4.26 -6.71
N LEU A 292 3.49 3.80 -5.48
CA LEU A 292 4.87 3.65 -4.99
C LEU A 292 5.37 2.21 -5.06
N SER A 293 4.69 1.29 -5.76
CA SER A 293 5.15 -0.09 -5.86
C SER A 293 6.49 -0.17 -6.59
N PHE A 294 7.45 -0.95 -6.09
CA PHE A 294 8.77 -1.10 -6.73
C PHE A 294 9.33 -2.51 -6.50
N VAL A 295 10.35 -2.91 -7.27
CA VAL A 295 11.06 -4.16 -7.02
C VAL A 295 12.00 -3.97 -5.83
N GLY A 296 11.85 -4.79 -4.80
CA GLY A 296 12.66 -4.67 -3.59
C GLY A 296 12.41 -5.76 -2.57
N SER A 297 12.73 -5.46 -1.31
CA SER A 297 12.61 -6.37 -0.18
C SER A 297 11.21 -6.39 0.41
N CYS A 298 10.73 -7.58 0.81
CA CYS A 298 9.48 -7.70 1.56
C CYS A 298 9.52 -7.00 2.92
N GLY A 299 10.72 -6.79 3.46
CA GLY A 299 10.95 -6.08 4.72
C GLY A 299 10.41 -4.64 4.68
N TYR A 300 10.30 -4.04 3.49
CA TYR A 300 9.77 -2.69 3.31
C TYR A 300 8.29 -2.64 3.74
N ASP A 301 7.42 -3.40 3.06
CA ASP A 301 5.99 -3.40 3.34
C ASP A 301 5.68 -3.92 4.74
N LEU A 302 6.41 -4.94 5.21
CA LEU A 302 6.25 -5.48 6.57
C LEU A 302 6.54 -4.42 7.63
N ASN A 303 7.63 -3.67 7.48
CA ASN A 303 7.97 -2.61 8.43
C ASN A 303 7.02 -1.40 8.34
N VAL A 304 6.60 -1.00 7.13
CA VAL A 304 5.60 0.06 6.96
C VAL A 304 4.28 -0.34 7.64
N PHE A 305 3.79 -1.55 7.38
CA PHE A 305 2.53 -2.02 7.96
C PHE A 305 2.58 -2.13 9.49
N LEU A 306 3.60 -2.80 10.03
CA LEU A 306 3.73 -3.03 11.47
C LEU A 306 3.83 -1.72 12.26
N ASN A 307 4.50 -0.69 11.72
CA ASN A 307 4.74 0.57 12.44
C ASN A 307 3.66 1.64 12.19
N THR A 308 2.74 1.44 11.24
CA THR A 308 1.68 2.43 10.94
C THR A 308 0.27 1.92 11.22
N SER A 309 0.05 0.62 11.13
CA SER A 309 -1.30 0.07 10.92
C SER A 309 -1.76 -0.88 12.01
N VAL A 310 -0.86 -1.47 12.78
CA VAL A 310 -1.20 -2.40 13.86
C VAL A 310 -1.49 -1.63 15.15
N GLN A 311 -2.43 -2.13 15.96
CA GLN A 311 -2.68 -1.61 17.30
C GLN A 311 -1.45 -1.81 18.20
N LEU A 312 -1.17 -0.86 19.10
CA LEU A 312 0.03 -0.91 19.93
C LEU A 312 0.12 -2.20 20.76
N GLU A 313 -0.95 -2.60 21.42
CA GLU A 313 -0.95 -3.80 22.26
C GLU A 313 -0.78 -5.09 21.42
N VAL A 314 -1.33 -5.11 20.20
CA VAL A 314 -1.10 -6.21 19.26
C VAL A 314 0.35 -6.22 18.80
N LEU A 315 0.94 -5.07 18.48
CA LEU A 315 2.33 -4.97 18.06
C LEU A 315 3.29 -5.42 19.18
N LYS A 316 3.02 -5.04 20.43
CA LYS A 316 3.81 -5.45 21.61
C LYS A 316 3.79 -6.97 21.81
N ALA A 317 2.60 -7.56 21.77
CA ALA A 317 2.42 -8.98 22.11
C ALA A 317 2.67 -9.93 20.93
N HIS A 318 2.38 -9.50 19.70
CA HIS A 318 2.23 -10.39 18.55
C HIS A 318 3.06 -10.00 17.32
N ARG A 319 4.04 -9.08 17.40
CA ARG A 319 4.88 -8.71 16.22
C ARG A 319 5.49 -9.92 15.53
N TYR A 320 6.17 -10.79 16.27
CA TYR A 320 6.82 -11.98 15.70
C TYR A 320 5.82 -13.02 15.24
N GLU A 321 4.67 -13.12 15.90
CA GLU A 321 3.58 -13.99 15.46
C GLU A 321 3.00 -13.55 14.12
N LEU A 322 2.80 -12.24 13.92
CA LEU A 322 2.36 -11.68 12.64
C LEU A 322 3.38 -11.91 11.53
N LEU A 323 4.67 -11.72 11.82
CA LEU A 323 5.76 -12.02 10.87
C LEU A 323 5.79 -13.52 10.53
N ARG A 324 5.61 -14.39 11.53
CA ARG A 324 5.55 -15.83 11.34
C ARG A 324 4.36 -16.24 10.47
N TYR A 325 3.21 -15.64 10.71
CA TYR A 325 2.02 -15.87 9.92
C TYR A 325 2.19 -15.43 8.46
N TYR A 326 2.86 -14.30 8.21
CA TYR A 326 3.27 -13.90 6.86
C TYR A 326 4.20 -14.96 6.22
N TYR A 327 5.24 -15.39 6.94
CA TYR A 327 6.21 -16.36 6.45
C TYR A 327 5.56 -17.71 6.09
N ASP A 328 4.80 -18.29 7.01
CA ASP A 328 4.17 -19.59 6.82
C ASP A 328 3.25 -19.55 5.57
N ARG A 329 2.51 -18.45 5.37
CA ARG A 329 1.69 -18.25 4.17
C ARG A 329 2.53 -18.05 2.90
N LEU A 330 3.62 -17.27 2.96
CA LEU A 330 4.50 -17.04 1.81
C LEU A 330 5.06 -18.38 1.31
N THR A 331 5.55 -19.21 2.23
CA THR A 331 6.04 -20.55 1.94
C THR A 331 4.95 -21.46 1.39
N GLU A 332 3.78 -21.48 2.01
CA GLU A 332 2.63 -22.27 1.55
C GLU A 332 2.25 -21.92 0.10
N THR A 333 2.13 -20.63 -0.19
CA THR A 333 1.76 -20.12 -1.52
C THR A 333 2.84 -20.39 -2.57
N LEU A 334 4.13 -20.22 -2.24
CA LEU A 334 5.23 -20.54 -3.16
C LEU A 334 5.31 -22.04 -3.48
N LYS A 335 5.14 -22.92 -2.48
CA LYS A 335 5.09 -24.37 -2.68
C LYS A 335 3.94 -24.77 -3.61
N TYR A 336 2.76 -24.19 -3.37
CA TYR A 336 1.60 -24.44 -4.20
C TYR A 336 1.81 -24.00 -5.66
N LEU A 337 2.49 -22.88 -5.87
CA LEU A 337 2.85 -22.37 -7.19
C LEU A 337 4.01 -23.12 -7.85
N ASN A 338 4.45 -24.25 -7.27
CA ASN A 338 5.58 -25.08 -7.72
C ASN A 338 6.88 -24.28 -7.87
N TRP A 339 7.11 -23.32 -6.97
CA TRP A 339 8.41 -22.68 -6.86
C TRP A 339 9.46 -23.69 -6.40
N GLU A 340 10.69 -23.57 -6.92
CA GLU A 340 11.79 -24.46 -6.55
C GLU A 340 12.03 -24.40 -5.02
N GLU A 341 11.99 -25.55 -4.34
CA GLU A 341 12.04 -25.64 -2.88
C GLU A 341 13.32 -24.96 -2.33
N GLU A 342 14.45 -25.11 -3.02
CA GLU A 342 15.73 -24.50 -2.67
C GLU A 342 15.73 -22.97 -2.81
N LYS A 343 14.78 -22.40 -3.57
CA LYS A 343 14.62 -20.95 -3.77
C LYS A 343 13.54 -20.34 -2.88
N ILE A 344 12.84 -21.14 -2.07
CA ILE A 344 11.88 -20.62 -1.10
C ILE A 344 12.67 -19.96 0.04
N PRO A 345 12.44 -18.67 0.34
CA PRO A 345 13.14 -18.00 1.44
C PRO A 345 12.91 -18.73 2.76
N SER A 346 13.96 -18.92 3.56
CA SER A 346 13.82 -19.45 4.92
C SER A 346 13.25 -18.38 5.86
N TRP A 347 12.83 -18.81 7.06
CA TRP A 347 12.39 -17.89 8.11
C TRP A 347 13.47 -16.87 8.45
N GLU A 348 14.72 -17.32 8.56
CA GLU A 348 15.89 -16.49 8.85
C GLU A 348 16.15 -15.47 7.74
N THR A 349 16.00 -15.87 6.47
CA THR A 349 16.10 -14.95 5.33
C THR A 349 15.02 -13.88 5.40
N VAL A 350 13.74 -14.25 5.61
CA VAL A 350 12.65 -13.27 5.73
C VAL A 350 12.87 -12.33 6.91
N MET A 351 13.29 -12.86 8.06
CA MET A 351 13.59 -12.03 9.22
C MET A 351 14.78 -11.10 8.97
N SER A 352 15.81 -11.54 8.24
CA SER A 352 16.94 -10.68 7.87
C SER A 352 16.49 -9.52 6.98
N GLU A 353 15.63 -9.78 5.98
CA GLU A 353 15.01 -8.72 5.16
C GLU A 353 14.21 -7.71 6.02
N VAL A 354 13.49 -8.19 7.04
CA VAL A 354 12.77 -7.32 7.98
C VAL A 354 13.74 -6.49 8.83
N TYR A 355 14.82 -7.09 9.34
CA TYR A 355 15.80 -6.41 10.19
C TYR A 355 16.58 -5.34 9.44
N ASP A 356 17.04 -5.64 8.22
CA ASP A 356 17.79 -4.71 7.37
C ASP A 356 16.96 -3.46 7.04
N LEU A 357 15.62 -3.58 7.07
CA LEU A 357 14.68 -2.48 6.82
C LEU A 357 13.92 -1.99 8.07
N GLU A 358 14.36 -2.30 9.29
CA GLU A 358 13.83 -1.65 10.51
C GLU A 358 14.01 -0.13 10.46
N PHE A 359 15.02 0.35 9.72
CA PHE A 359 15.20 1.76 9.39
C PHE A 359 13.96 2.36 8.67
N ILE A 360 13.36 1.61 7.72
CA ILE A 360 12.11 2.01 7.05
C ILE A 360 10.94 2.00 8.04
N GLY A 361 10.93 1.06 8.97
CA GLY A 361 9.96 1.03 10.06
C GLY A 361 10.01 2.29 10.92
N TYR A 362 11.21 2.77 11.22
CA TYR A 362 11.42 4.02 11.94
C TYR A 362 11.03 5.27 11.12
N TYR A 363 11.37 5.31 9.83
CA TYR A 363 10.85 6.34 8.92
C TYR A 363 9.31 6.37 8.92
N ALA A 364 8.68 5.20 8.79
CA ALA A 364 7.23 5.07 8.77
C ALA A 364 6.60 5.50 10.09
N LEU A 365 7.23 5.17 11.23
CA LEU A 365 6.83 5.66 12.55
C LEU A 365 6.85 7.20 12.58
N LEU A 366 7.95 7.84 12.20
CA LEU A 366 8.10 9.28 12.37
C LEU A 366 7.23 10.10 11.43
N TYR A 367 6.99 9.63 10.21
CA TYR A 367 6.33 10.43 9.18
C TYR A 367 4.97 9.86 8.74
N LEU A 368 4.90 8.56 8.42
CA LEU A 368 3.68 7.97 7.86
C LEU A 368 2.59 7.76 8.91
N LEU A 369 2.94 7.33 10.13
CA LEU A 369 1.96 7.10 11.19
C LEU A 369 1.19 8.39 11.57
N PRO A 370 1.84 9.55 11.83
CA PRO A 370 1.13 10.80 12.10
C PRO A 370 0.16 11.19 10.99
N ILE A 371 0.60 11.09 9.73
CA ILE A 371 -0.24 11.38 8.55
C ILE A 371 -1.42 10.40 8.46
N SER A 372 -1.19 9.13 8.78
CA SER A 372 -2.24 8.12 8.77
C SER A 372 -3.29 8.33 9.87
N CYS A 373 -3.03 9.16 10.89
CA CYS A 373 -3.99 9.41 11.96
C CYS A 373 -4.86 10.67 11.75
N MET A 374 -4.75 11.34 10.59
CA MET A 374 -5.49 12.56 10.28
C MET A 374 -6.98 12.31 9.99
N GLU A 375 -7.88 13.12 10.56
CA GLU A 375 -9.34 12.92 10.42
C GLU A 375 -9.95 13.40 9.09
N ARG A 376 -9.37 14.44 8.49
CA ARG A 376 -9.57 14.99 7.13
C ARG A 376 -9.16 16.47 7.18
N GLU A 377 -8.64 16.97 6.05
CA GLU A 377 -8.22 18.36 5.89
C GLU A 377 -9.39 19.32 6.19
N ALA A 378 -9.35 19.97 7.36
CA ALA A 378 -9.95 21.29 7.48
C ALA A 378 -8.97 22.27 6.83
N PRO A 379 -9.41 23.17 5.93
CA PRO A 379 -8.53 24.17 5.35
C PRO A 379 -8.19 25.18 6.45
N THR A 380 -7.09 24.95 7.16
CA THR A 380 -6.52 25.97 8.05
C THR A 380 -5.29 26.56 7.37
N GLN A 381 -5.19 27.88 7.36
CA GLN A 381 -4.13 28.64 6.68
C GLN A 381 -2.76 28.56 7.39
N ASP A 382 -2.62 27.78 8.45
CA ASP A 382 -1.45 27.74 9.34
C ASP A 382 -0.85 26.33 9.35
N SER A 383 0.12 26.09 8.46
CA SER A 383 0.73 24.78 8.22
C SER A 383 1.49 24.26 9.44
N GLU A 384 2.15 25.14 10.21
CA GLU A 384 2.93 24.74 11.40
C GLU A 384 2.03 24.17 12.52
N LYS A 385 0.86 24.79 12.75
CA LYS A 385 -0.11 24.30 13.76
C LYS A 385 -0.75 22.98 13.34
N GLN A 386 -1.05 22.80 12.06
CA GLN A 386 -1.52 21.52 11.54
C GLN A 386 -0.47 20.42 11.73
N HIS A 387 0.79 20.68 11.36
CA HIS A 387 1.88 19.72 11.50
C HIS A 387 2.10 19.29 12.95
N THR A 388 2.02 20.22 13.91
CA THR A 388 2.18 19.90 15.34
C THR A 388 1.03 19.03 15.86
N SER A 389 -0.21 19.33 15.47
CA SER A 389 -1.40 18.56 15.89
C SER A 389 -1.35 17.08 15.47
N LEU A 390 -0.60 16.73 14.42
CA LEU A 390 -0.41 15.34 13.98
C LEU A 390 0.24 14.48 15.07
N TYR A 391 1.20 15.07 15.78
CA TYR A 391 1.99 14.40 16.81
C TYR A 391 1.34 14.49 18.20
N GLU A 392 0.25 15.25 18.33
CA GLU A 392 -0.59 15.30 19.53
C GLU A 392 -1.59 14.15 19.61
N ASN A 393 -1.80 13.42 18.49
CA ASN A 393 -2.68 12.27 18.47
C ASN A 393 -2.21 11.19 19.48
N GLU A 394 -3.14 10.74 20.34
CA GLU A 394 -2.86 9.79 21.42
C GLU A 394 -2.15 8.52 20.92
N ARG A 395 -2.65 7.91 19.84
CA ARG A 395 -2.04 6.71 19.26
C ARG A 395 -0.63 6.98 18.75
N VAL A 396 -0.38 8.14 18.15
CA VAL A 396 0.95 8.54 17.67
C VAL A 396 1.91 8.62 18.87
N GLN A 397 1.50 9.29 19.95
CA GLN A 397 2.35 9.43 21.14
C GLN A 397 2.62 8.10 21.84
N GLU A 398 1.59 7.27 22.04
CA GLU A 398 1.74 5.95 22.65
C GLU A 398 2.66 5.04 21.83
N MET A 399 2.47 5.02 20.50
CA MET A 399 3.31 4.24 19.60
C MET A 399 4.75 4.76 19.62
N PHE A 400 4.97 6.09 19.63
CA PHE A 400 6.31 6.68 19.71
C PHE A 400 7.03 6.24 20.99
N ARG A 401 6.39 6.36 22.16
CA ARG A 401 7.01 5.97 23.44
C ARG A 401 7.51 4.53 23.42
N TYR A 402 6.72 3.59 22.90
CA TYR A 402 7.11 2.19 22.80
C TYR A 402 8.16 1.95 21.70
N ALA A 403 7.89 2.42 20.48
CA ALA A 403 8.68 2.06 19.31
C ALA A 403 10.05 2.72 19.32
N LEU A 404 10.18 3.95 19.83
CA LEU A 404 11.48 4.64 19.92
C LEU A 404 12.45 3.90 20.85
N GLU A 405 11.98 3.43 22.01
CA GLU A 405 12.81 2.61 22.90
C GLU A 405 13.21 1.29 22.23
N ARG A 406 12.30 0.65 21.49
CA ARG A 406 12.60 -0.55 20.72
C ARG A 406 13.66 -0.28 19.65
N PHE A 407 13.51 0.77 18.85
CA PHE A 407 14.45 1.14 17.80
C PHE A 407 15.82 1.53 18.36
N ALA A 408 15.86 2.20 19.51
CA ALA A 408 17.11 2.46 20.23
C ALA A 408 17.81 1.16 20.63
N LYS A 409 17.09 0.20 21.22
CA LYS A 409 17.65 -1.12 21.60
C LYS A 409 18.14 -1.94 20.40
N LEU A 410 17.57 -1.73 19.22
CA LEU A 410 17.98 -2.36 17.97
C LEU A 410 19.15 -1.64 17.28
N GLY A 411 19.64 -0.52 17.82
CA GLY A 411 20.70 0.28 17.20
C GLY A 411 20.26 1.03 15.93
N VAL A 412 18.95 1.10 15.63
CA VAL A 412 18.44 1.74 14.41
C VAL A 412 18.74 3.24 14.40
N LEU A 413 18.72 3.88 15.58
CA LEU A 413 18.95 5.32 15.75
C LEU A 413 20.42 5.71 15.71
N GLU A 414 21.34 4.77 15.82
CA GLU A 414 22.77 5.08 15.99
C GLU A 414 23.48 5.38 14.66
N CYS A 415 22.83 5.12 13.52
CA CYS A 415 23.37 5.31 12.16
C CYS A 415 24.83 4.83 12.01
N VAL A 416 25.23 3.82 12.76
CA VAL A 416 26.51 3.15 12.57
C VAL A 416 26.35 2.27 11.35
N ILE A 417 27.07 2.59 10.29
CA ILE A 417 27.25 1.72 9.12
C ILE A 417 27.87 0.43 9.66
N GLN A 418 27.10 -0.66 9.70
CA GLN A 418 27.65 -1.96 10.09
C GLN A 418 28.45 -2.48 8.90
N GLU A 419 29.56 -3.19 9.11
CA GLU A 419 30.36 -3.75 8.00
C GLU A 419 29.54 -4.69 7.09
N SER A 420 28.43 -5.24 7.60
CA SER A 420 27.41 -6.00 6.85
C SER A 420 26.57 -5.15 5.88
N ASP A 421 26.70 -3.83 5.91
CA ASP A 421 25.98 -2.90 5.04
C ASP A 421 26.68 -2.67 3.69
N ASN A 422 27.88 -3.23 3.48
CA ASN A 422 28.52 -3.21 2.19
C ASN A 422 28.04 -4.42 1.35
N PRO A 423 27.69 -4.21 0.06
CA PRO A 423 27.42 -5.35 -0.82
C PRO A 423 28.65 -6.26 -0.88
N PRO A 424 28.48 -7.59 -0.96
CA PRO A 424 29.60 -8.49 -1.15
C PRO A 424 30.34 -8.10 -2.44
N SER A 425 31.65 -7.93 -2.31
CA SER A 425 32.58 -7.53 -3.38
C SER A 425 32.63 -8.51 -4.54
#